data_AF-A0A3D1HRB5-F1
#
_entry.id   AF-A0A3D1HRB5-F1
#
_cell.length_a   1.000
_cell.length_b   1.000
_cell.length_c   1.000
_cell.angle_alpha   90.00
_cell.angle_beta   90.00
_cell.angle_gamma   90.00
#
_symmetry.space_group_name_H-M   'P 1'
#
loop_
_entity.id
_entity.type
_entity.pdbx_description
1 polymer ?
#
loop_
_entity_poly.entity_id
_entity_poly.type
_entity_poly.pdbx_seq_one_letter_code
_entity_poly.pdbx_strand_id
1 'polypeptide(L)'
;EPDHTAYADERDASLATLSDYRGQNANMHTVEALIAAYEATGDRMFLDRAQRVAQQFCQVLADRANGQIWEHYTDSWDIDWNYNIDKPDDLFKPWGFQPGHQIEWAKLLLQLDAIAPKDWYLPVAQRLYDTAIDKGWDSQYGGLVYGYAPDGSFADANKYFWVQAEAIAASWRLFTKTGDVRYRQDYNRLWDWSWWYLVDHQHGAWYRIVSREGAWLEPYKSPAGKVDYHTMGACWDVLQVMKQQR
;
A
#
# COMPACT_ATOMS: atom_id res chain seq x y z
N GLU A 1 18.36 3.79 10.03
CA GLU A 1 18.92 3.30 11.30
C GLU A 1 19.66 1.99 11.06
N PRO A 2 21.01 2.03 11.04
CA PRO A 2 21.85 0.90 10.66
C PRO A 2 21.52 -0.40 11.38
N ASP A 3 21.18 -0.31 12.66
CA ASP A 3 20.90 -1.47 13.53
C ASP A 3 19.52 -2.11 13.29
N HIS A 4 18.60 -1.39 12.62
CA HIS A 4 17.21 -1.82 12.42
C HIS A 4 16.86 -2.12 10.96
N THR A 5 17.80 -1.96 10.03
CA THR A 5 17.57 -2.20 8.59
C THR A 5 16.39 -1.40 8.00
N ALA A 6 16.02 -0.29 8.64
CA ALA A 6 14.95 0.62 8.23
C ALA A 6 15.45 2.07 8.20
N TYR A 7 14.63 2.99 7.71
CA TYR A 7 14.84 4.44 7.72
C TYR A 7 13.97 5.07 8.81
N ALA A 8 14.50 6.09 9.48
CA ALA A 8 13.71 6.90 10.38
C ALA A 8 12.78 7.81 9.55
N ASP A 9 11.60 8.09 10.09
CA ASP A 9 10.48 8.64 9.31
C ASP A 9 10.65 10.14 9.03
N GLU A 10 10.91 10.93 10.08
CA GLU A 10 10.91 12.38 9.96
C GLU A 10 11.88 13.06 10.93
N ARG A 11 12.28 14.27 10.53
CA ARG A 11 12.95 15.24 11.39
C ARG A 11 12.05 16.45 11.55
N ASP A 12 12.30 17.25 12.58
CA ASP A 12 11.64 18.54 12.74
C ASP A 12 11.91 19.48 11.55
N ALA A 13 11.20 20.61 11.48
CA ALA A 13 11.33 21.55 10.37
C ALA A 13 12.76 22.13 10.22
N SER A 14 13.57 22.09 11.30
CA SER A 14 14.97 22.52 11.28
C SER A 14 15.93 21.46 10.73
N LEU A 15 15.45 20.21 10.57
CA LEU A 15 16.22 19.00 10.27
C LEU A 15 17.26 18.64 11.35
N ALA A 16 17.33 19.37 12.46
CA ALA A 16 18.30 19.10 13.52
C ALA A 16 17.87 17.93 14.40
N THR A 17 16.57 17.85 14.69
CA THR A 17 16.02 16.90 15.67
C THR A 17 15.35 15.75 14.96
N LEU A 18 15.78 14.53 15.26
CA LEU A 18 15.10 13.33 14.79
C LEU A 18 13.86 13.09 15.67
N SER A 19 12.71 12.86 15.05
CA SER A 19 11.49 12.49 15.78
C SER A 19 11.68 11.12 16.44
N ASP A 20 11.01 10.89 17.57
CA ASP A 20 10.98 9.55 18.22
C ASP A 20 9.98 8.62 17.53
N TYR A 21 9.22 9.11 16.55
CA TYR A 21 8.33 8.31 15.72
C TYR A 21 9.09 7.52 14.64
N ARG A 22 8.66 6.28 14.40
CA ARG A 22 9.07 5.45 13.26
C ARG A 22 7.82 4.97 12.52
N GLY A 23 7.88 4.99 11.19
CA GLY A 23 6.74 4.66 10.34
C GLY A 23 7.10 3.66 9.25
N GLN A 24 6.18 2.77 8.93
CA GLN A 24 6.32 1.90 7.75
C GLN A 24 6.18 2.70 6.45
N ASN A 25 5.34 3.74 6.44
CA ASN A 25 4.93 4.45 5.23
C ASN A 25 6.12 5.07 4.46
N ALA A 26 6.99 5.82 5.16
CA ALA A 26 8.21 6.36 4.54
C ALA A 26 9.16 5.25 4.02
N ASN A 27 9.22 4.11 4.71
CA ASN A 27 10.05 2.97 4.30
C ASN A 27 9.50 2.24 3.07
N MET A 28 8.18 2.09 2.97
CA MET A 28 7.49 1.52 1.81
C MET A 28 7.77 2.34 0.54
N HIS A 29 7.54 3.66 0.58
CA HIS A 29 7.87 4.52 -0.56
C HIS A 29 9.38 4.64 -0.81
N THR A 30 10.21 4.44 0.21
CA THR A 30 11.66 4.30 -0.03
C THR A 30 11.98 3.03 -0.81
N VAL A 31 11.32 1.89 -0.52
CA VAL A 31 11.48 0.66 -1.31
C VAL A 31 11.03 0.89 -2.76
N GLU A 32 9.87 1.52 -2.96
CA GLU A 32 9.38 1.90 -4.30
C GLU A 32 10.42 2.75 -5.05
N ALA A 33 10.94 3.80 -4.42
CA ALA A 33 11.94 4.69 -5.02
C ALA A 33 13.27 3.97 -5.31
N LEU A 34 13.69 3.04 -4.45
CA LEU A 34 14.90 2.24 -4.66
C LEU A 34 14.75 1.24 -5.82
N ILE A 35 13.57 0.65 -6.01
CA ILE A 35 13.27 -0.18 -7.18
C ILE A 35 13.39 0.66 -8.45
N ALA A 36 12.74 1.83 -8.48
CA ALA A 36 12.80 2.74 -9.62
C ALA A 36 14.24 3.23 -9.91
N ALA A 37 15.02 3.53 -8.86
CA ALA A 37 16.42 3.92 -9.00
C ALA A 37 17.28 2.79 -9.59
N TYR A 38 17.06 1.54 -9.16
CA TYR A 38 17.72 0.38 -9.76
C TYR A 38 17.34 0.22 -11.23
N GLU A 39 16.06 0.30 -11.59
CA GLU A 39 15.61 0.17 -12.97
C GLU A 39 16.21 1.26 -13.88
N ALA A 40 16.37 2.49 -13.37
CA ALA A 40 16.94 3.60 -14.11
C ALA A 40 18.47 3.56 -14.25
N THR A 41 19.19 2.97 -13.28
CA THR A 41 20.65 3.09 -13.19
C THR A 41 21.40 1.77 -13.36
N GLY A 42 20.75 0.64 -13.09
CA GLY A 42 21.38 -0.68 -12.97
C GLY A 42 22.26 -0.86 -11.72
N ASP A 43 22.33 0.13 -10.81
CA ASP A 43 23.17 0.04 -9.62
C ASP A 43 22.54 -0.86 -8.55
N ARG A 44 23.19 -2.01 -8.32
CA ARG A 44 22.72 -3.04 -7.38
C ARG A 44 22.60 -2.55 -5.94
N MET A 45 23.25 -1.45 -5.53
CA MET A 45 23.10 -0.95 -4.17
C MET A 45 21.62 -0.63 -3.87
N PHE A 46 20.89 -0.11 -4.86
CA PHE A 46 19.48 0.27 -4.67
C PHE A 46 18.60 -0.97 -4.50
N LEU A 47 18.79 -1.98 -5.36
CA LEU A 47 18.08 -3.26 -5.25
C LEU A 47 18.40 -3.96 -3.93
N ASP A 48 19.68 -4.08 -3.58
CA ASP A 48 20.10 -4.76 -2.35
C ASP A 48 19.54 -4.06 -1.10
N ARG A 49 19.40 -2.73 -1.14
CA ARG A 49 18.78 -1.97 -0.05
C ARG A 49 17.26 -2.17 -0.02
N ALA A 50 16.58 -2.09 -1.17
CA ALA A 50 15.15 -2.33 -1.28
C ALA A 50 14.76 -3.70 -0.71
N GLN A 51 15.52 -4.75 -1.07
CA GLN A 51 15.26 -6.11 -0.61
C GLN A 51 15.43 -6.27 0.92
N ARG A 52 16.41 -5.59 1.52
CA ARG A 52 16.64 -5.63 2.98
C ARG A 52 15.52 -4.93 3.74
N VAL A 53 15.09 -3.75 3.28
CA VAL A 53 14.00 -3.00 3.90
C VAL A 53 12.69 -3.78 3.75
N ALA A 54 12.39 -4.34 2.56
CA ALA A 54 11.23 -5.18 2.35
C ALA A 54 11.21 -6.41 3.28
N GLN A 55 12.36 -7.05 3.51
CA GLN A 55 12.46 -8.16 4.47
C GLN A 55 12.13 -7.71 5.90
N GLN A 56 12.63 -6.54 6.31
CA GLN A 56 12.38 -5.99 7.64
C GLN A 56 10.88 -5.78 7.88
N PHE A 57 10.15 -5.17 6.94
CA PHE A 57 8.73 -4.87 7.12
C PHE A 57 7.82 -6.08 6.88
N CYS A 58 8.04 -6.83 5.79
CA CYS A 58 7.12 -7.89 5.37
C CYS A 58 7.35 -9.24 6.08
N GLN A 59 8.47 -9.40 6.81
CA GLN A 59 8.74 -10.57 7.66
C GLN A 59 8.93 -10.14 9.12
N VAL A 60 10.03 -9.45 9.44
CA VAL A 60 10.46 -9.25 10.85
C VAL A 60 9.45 -8.46 11.67
N LEU A 61 8.98 -7.31 11.15
CA LEU A 61 8.00 -6.48 11.84
C LEU A 61 6.58 -7.00 11.67
N ALA A 62 6.24 -7.56 10.49
CA ALA A 62 4.93 -8.16 10.26
C ALA A 62 4.66 -9.36 11.19
N ASP A 63 5.65 -10.18 11.51
CA ASP A 63 5.51 -11.32 12.43
C ASP A 63 5.11 -10.88 13.85
N ARG A 64 5.43 -9.63 14.24
CA ARG A 64 5.02 -9.03 15.53
C ARG A 64 3.57 -8.53 15.51
N ALA A 65 2.94 -8.47 14.34
CA ALA A 65 1.59 -7.97 14.10
C ALA A 65 0.72 -9.01 13.36
N ASN A 66 0.87 -10.29 13.71
CA ASN A 66 0.12 -11.41 13.14
C ASN A 66 0.26 -11.56 11.62
N GLY A 67 1.46 -11.30 11.09
CA GLY A 67 1.79 -11.42 9.67
C GLY A 67 1.30 -10.28 8.79
N GLN A 68 0.77 -9.20 9.39
CA GLN A 68 0.35 -7.95 8.74
C GLN A 68 1.32 -6.82 9.09
N ILE A 69 1.37 -5.77 8.28
CA ILE A 69 2.24 -4.61 8.48
C ILE A 69 1.49 -3.56 9.27
N TRP A 70 1.97 -3.23 10.46
CA TRP A 70 1.44 -2.11 11.26
C TRP A 70 2.10 -0.80 10.85
N GLU A 71 1.41 0.32 11.06
CA GLU A 71 1.86 1.63 10.57
C GLU A 71 2.93 2.28 11.46
N HIS A 72 2.76 2.16 12.78
CA HIS A 72 3.40 3.04 13.76
C HIS A 72 4.31 2.30 14.74
N TYR A 73 5.52 2.82 14.91
CA TYR A 73 6.53 2.23 15.78
C TYR A 73 7.22 3.31 16.62
N THR A 74 7.75 2.90 17.77
CA THR A 74 8.62 3.73 18.61
C THR A 74 10.02 3.86 17.99
N ASP A 75 10.86 4.72 18.56
CA ASP A 75 12.28 4.88 18.21
C ASP A 75 13.08 3.56 18.27
N SER A 76 12.63 2.62 19.08
CA SER A 76 13.20 1.28 19.27
C SER A 76 12.61 0.23 18.33
N TRP A 77 11.73 0.62 17.41
CA TRP A 77 10.98 -0.24 16.49
C TRP A 77 10.04 -1.25 17.18
N ASP A 78 9.54 -0.89 18.36
CA ASP A 78 8.42 -1.59 18.98
C ASP A 78 7.10 -1.06 18.42
N ILE A 79 6.10 -1.93 18.30
CA ILE A 79 4.79 -1.53 17.79
C ILE A 79 4.13 -0.56 18.76
N ASP A 80 3.73 0.61 18.25
CA ASP A 80 2.85 1.53 18.97
C ASP A 80 1.40 1.32 18.52
N TRP A 81 0.65 0.56 19.32
CA TRP A 81 -0.76 0.25 19.07
C TRP A 81 -1.70 1.44 19.32
N ASN A 82 -1.24 2.50 19.97
CA ASN A 82 -2.10 3.61 20.42
C ASN A 82 -1.84 4.90 19.64
N TYR A 83 -0.80 4.95 18.82
CA TYR A 83 -0.48 6.11 17.99
C TYR A 83 -1.69 6.52 17.14
N ASN A 84 -2.19 7.74 17.35
CA ASN A 84 -3.37 8.29 16.66
C ASN A 84 -4.66 7.45 16.78
N ILE A 85 -4.85 6.65 17.83
CA ILE A 85 -6.08 5.85 18.02
C ILE A 85 -7.37 6.68 18.00
N ASP A 86 -7.29 7.96 18.35
CA ASP A 86 -8.37 8.95 18.30
C ASP A 86 -8.52 9.65 16.94
N LYS A 87 -7.64 9.36 15.98
CA LYS A 87 -7.58 9.93 14.62
C LYS A 87 -7.36 8.83 13.55
N PRO A 88 -8.31 7.88 13.40
CA PRO A 88 -8.20 6.81 12.42
C PRO A 88 -8.21 7.29 10.96
N ASP A 89 -8.62 8.54 10.72
CA ASP A 89 -8.72 9.19 9.41
C ASP A 89 -7.59 10.18 9.13
N ASP A 90 -6.52 10.21 9.94
CA ASP A 90 -5.36 11.07 9.69
C ASP A 90 -4.79 10.84 8.28
N LEU A 91 -4.41 11.94 7.62
CA LEU A 91 -4.03 11.91 6.21
C LEU A 91 -2.74 11.14 5.94
N PHE A 92 -1.81 11.09 6.90
CA PHE A 92 -0.49 10.49 6.71
C PHE A 92 -0.17 9.39 7.74
N LYS A 93 -0.75 9.48 8.93
CA LYS A 93 -0.53 8.56 10.05
C LYS A 93 -1.86 8.08 10.64
N PRO A 94 -2.76 7.47 9.84
CA PRO A 94 -4.03 6.95 10.32
C PRO A 94 -3.83 5.74 11.22
N TRP A 95 -4.63 5.63 12.29
CA TRP A 95 -4.63 4.44 13.12
C TRP A 95 -5.31 3.24 12.48
N GLY A 96 -4.78 2.06 12.77
CA GLY A 96 -5.28 0.78 12.26
C GLY A 96 -4.42 0.22 11.15
N PHE A 97 -4.69 -1.03 10.79
CA PHE A 97 -4.10 -1.62 9.59
C PHE A 97 -4.69 -0.95 8.35
N GLN A 98 -3.81 -0.53 7.44
CA GLN A 98 -4.20 0.05 6.15
C GLN A 98 -4.21 -1.07 5.09
N PRO A 99 -5.38 -1.59 4.63
CA PRO A 99 -5.44 -2.60 3.58
C PRO A 99 -4.69 -2.15 2.31
N GLY A 100 -4.76 -0.85 1.99
CA GLY A 100 -4.02 -0.28 0.87
C GLY A 100 -2.52 -0.53 0.96
N HIS A 101 -1.89 -0.26 2.11
CA HIS A 101 -0.46 -0.50 2.29
C HIS A 101 -0.10 -1.99 2.33
N GLN A 102 -0.95 -2.86 2.90
CA GLN A 102 -0.70 -4.31 2.83
C GLN A 102 -0.58 -4.76 1.36
N ILE A 103 -1.52 -4.28 0.53
CA ILE A 103 -1.61 -4.63 -0.87
C ILE A 103 -0.50 -3.96 -1.70
N GLU A 104 -0.13 -2.72 -1.38
CA GLU A 104 1.00 -2.04 -2.01
C GLU A 104 2.32 -2.77 -1.72
N TRP A 105 2.54 -3.23 -0.49
CA TRP A 105 3.67 -4.12 -0.18
C TRP A 105 3.61 -5.41 -0.98
N ALA A 106 2.44 -6.04 -1.16
CA ALA A 106 2.30 -7.20 -2.03
C ALA A 106 2.74 -6.89 -3.48
N LYS A 107 2.34 -5.74 -4.04
CA LYS A 107 2.81 -5.25 -5.35
C LYS A 107 4.33 -5.08 -5.37
N LEU A 108 4.92 -4.40 -4.38
CA LEU A 108 6.37 -4.16 -4.30
C LEU A 108 7.17 -5.47 -4.19
N LEU A 109 6.68 -6.45 -3.44
CA LEU A 109 7.31 -7.78 -3.36
C LEU A 109 7.28 -8.50 -4.71
N LEU A 110 6.18 -8.38 -5.48
CA LEU A 110 6.08 -8.96 -6.82
C LEU A 110 6.93 -8.23 -7.86
N GLN A 111 7.15 -6.92 -7.70
CA GLN A 111 8.12 -6.17 -8.49
C GLN A 111 9.56 -6.64 -8.19
N LEU A 112 9.92 -6.76 -6.91
CA LEU A 112 11.23 -7.30 -6.51
C LEU A 112 11.42 -8.74 -6.99
N ASP A 113 10.39 -9.58 -6.93
CA ASP A 113 10.43 -10.96 -7.40
C ASP A 113 10.69 -11.07 -8.90
N ALA A 114 10.13 -10.15 -9.71
CA ALA A 114 10.38 -10.11 -11.14
C ALA A 114 11.84 -9.71 -11.48
N ILE A 115 12.51 -8.95 -10.61
CA ILE A 115 13.89 -8.48 -10.79
C ILE A 115 14.91 -9.50 -10.26
N ALA A 116 14.70 -9.98 -9.03
CA ALA A 116 15.62 -10.87 -8.31
C ALA A 116 14.82 -11.79 -7.37
N PRO A 117 14.32 -12.94 -7.89
CA PRO A 117 13.39 -13.81 -7.19
C PRO A 117 13.88 -14.29 -5.82
N LYS A 118 12.94 -14.46 -4.88
CA LYS A 118 13.16 -15.12 -3.59
C LYS A 118 11.94 -15.96 -3.24
N ASP A 119 12.17 -17.15 -2.66
CA ASP A 119 11.12 -18.12 -2.37
C ASP A 119 10.02 -17.59 -1.43
N TRP A 120 10.31 -16.56 -0.63
CA TRP A 120 9.36 -15.97 0.30
C TRP A 120 8.50 -14.85 -0.29
N TYR A 121 8.87 -14.25 -1.42
CA TYR A 121 8.16 -13.07 -1.94
C TYR A 121 6.72 -13.37 -2.29
N LEU A 122 6.47 -14.41 -3.10
CA LEU A 122 5.12 -14.76 -3.51
C LEU A 122 4.23 -15.19 -2.32
N PRO A 123 4.64 -16.11 -1.43
CA PRO A 123 3.82 -16.48 -0.27
C PRO A 123 3.47 -15.30 0.65
N VAL A 124 4.41 -14.38 0.86
CA VAL A 124 4.16 -13.18 1.67
C VAL A 124 3.24 -12.20 0.95
N ALA A 125 3.43 -11.97 -0.35
CA ALA A 125 2.56 -11.11 -1.15
C ALA A 125 1.11 -11.61 -1.17
N GLN A 126 0.91 -12.93 -1.34
CA GLN A 126 -0.42 -13.54 -1.26
C GLN A 126 -1.04 -13.35 0.13
N ARG A 127 -0.30 -13.62 1.21
CA ARG A 127 -0.80 -13.43 2.58
C ARG A 127 -1.25 -11.99 2.83
N LEU A 128 -0.42 -11.01 2.46
CA LEU A 128 -0.73 -9.59 2.67
C LEU A 128 -1.97 -9.17 1.88
N TYR A 129 -2.03 -9.54 0.60
CA TYR A 129 -3.16 -9.22 -0.27
C TYR A 129 -4.45 -9.91 0.20
N ASP A 130 -4.42 -11.22 0.43
CA ASP A 130 -5.59 -12.02 0.79
C ASP A 130 -6.16 -11.56 2.14
N THR A 131 -5.30 -11.27 3.13
CA THR A 131 -5.73 -10.75 4.44
C THR A 131 -6.37 -9.37 4.31
N ALA A 132 -5.82 -8.50 3.47
CA ALA A 132 -6.34 -7.16 3.26
C ALA A 132 -7.68 -7.16 2.51
N ILE A 133 -7.87 -8.06 1.54
CA ILE A 133 -9.16 -8.25 0.86
C ILE A 133 -10.20 -8.83 1.83
N ASP A 134 -9.85 -9.83 2.62
CA ASP A 134 -10.75 -10.45 3.60
C ASP A 134 -11.24 -9.44 4.65
N LYS A 135 -10.31 -8.69 5.25
CA LYS A 135 -10.62 -7.75 6.33
C LYS A 135 -11.06 -6.37 5.86
N GLY A 136 -10.63 -5.93 4.69
CA GLY A 136 -10.85 -4.57 4.21
C GLY A 136 -11.99 -4.43 3.20
N TRP A 137 -12.45 -5.51 2.59
CA TRP A 137 -13.52 -5.43 1.59
C TRP A 137 -14.88 -5.23 2.24
N ASP A 138 -15.57 -4.14 1.87
CA ASP A 138 -16.95 -3.91 2.31
C ASP A 138 -17.92 -4.77 1.50
N SER A 139 -18.45 -5.83 2.10
CA SER A 139 -19.41 -6.73 1.44
C SER A 139 -20.78 -6.09 1.18
N GLN A 140 -21.10 -4.99 1.86
CA GLN A 140 -22.39 -4.30 1.72
C GLN A 140 -22.35 -3.27 0.59
N TYR A 141 -21.30 -2.45 0.52
CA TYR A 141 -21.19 -1.33 -0.44
C TYR A 141 -20.11 -1.51 -1.50
N GLY A 142 -19.30 -2.57 -1.41
CA GLY A 142 -18.13 -2.80 -2.27
C GLY A 142 -16.99 -1.81 -1.99
N GLY A 143 -15.82 -2.09 -2.55
CA GLY A 143 -14.62 -1.26 -2.37
C GLY A 143 -13.94 -1.47 -1.02
N LEU A 144 -12.62 -1.33 -1.01
CA LEU A 144 -11.79 -1.43 0.19
C LEU A 144 -11.92 -0.20 1.07
N VAL A 145 -12.09 -0.42 2.38
CA VAL A 145 -12.08 0.64 3.40
C VAL A 145 -10.68 1.24 3.57
N TYR A 146 -10.60 2.38 4.25
CA TYR A 146 -9.32 3.04 4.53
C TYR A 146 -8.52 2.29 5.60
N GLY A 147 -9.16 1.87 6.69
CA GLY A 147 -8.45 1.16 7.76
C GLY A 147 -9.34 0.24 8.59
N TYR A 148 -8.72 -0.80 9.15
CA TYR A 148 -9.37 -1.71 10.11
C TYR A 148 -8.53 -1.91 11.38
N ALA A 149 -9.20 -2.08 12.51
CA ALA A 149 -8.62 -2.31 13.81
C ALA A 149 -8.00 -3.72 13.93
N PRO A 150 -7.16 -3.99 14.95
CA PRO A 150 -6.61 -5.33 15.18
C PRO A 150 -7.65 -6.45 15.35
N ASP A 151 -8.85 -6.12 15.82
CA ASP A 151 -9.98 -7.05 15.94
C ASP A 151 -10.75 -7.28 14.61
N GLY A 152 -10.38 -6.56 13.55
CA GLY A 152 -10.99 -6.65 12.22
C GLY A 152 -12.18 -5.70 12.00
N SER A 153 -12.59 -4.93 13.00
CA SER A 153 -13.62 -3.89 12.81
C SER A 153 -13.09 -2.74 11.95
N PHE A 154 -13.96 -2.10 11.15
CA PHE A 154 -13.54 -0.94 10.36
C PHE A 154 -13.23 0.24 11.27
N ALA A 155 -12.00 0.75 11.19
CA ALA A 155 -11.55 1.95 11.90
C ALA A 155 -11.93 3.21 11.12
N ASP A 156 -11.78 3.17 9.79
CA ASP A 156 -12.33 4.16 8.86
C ASP A 156 -12.88 3.43 7.62
N ALA A 157 -14.19 3.56 7.41
CA ALA A 157 -14.94 2.91 6.35
C ALA A 157 -15.04 3.73 5.05
N ASN A 158 -14.48 4.94 5.00
CA ASN A 158 -14.39 5.72 3.77
C ASN A 158 -13.51 5.02 2.73
N LYS A 159 -13.72 5.35 1.46
CA LYS A 159 -13.06 4.68 0.33
C LYS A 159 -12.14 5.66 -0.37
N TYR A 160 -10.85 5.33 -0.37
CA TYR A 160 -9.80 6.18 -0.93
C TYR A 160 -9.35 5.67 -2.29
N PHE A 161 -9.05 6.62 -3.19
CA PHE A 161 -8.65 6.34 -4.56
C PHE A 161 -7.41 5.45 -4.67
N TRP A 162 -6.40 5.74 -3.85
CA TRP A 162 -5.11 5.06 -3.90
C TRP A 162 -5.22 3.61 -3.43
N VAL A 163 -6.04 3.33 -2.41
CA VAL A 163 -6.29 1.97 -1.90
C VAL A 163 -6.82 1.07 -3.02
N GLN A 164 -7.78 1.56 -3.81
CA GLN A 164 -8.33 0.77 -4.92
C GLN A 164 -7.32 0.64 -6.06
N ALA A 165 -6.58 1.70 -6.38
CA ALA A 165 -5.58 1.69 -7.44
C ALA A 165 -4.44 0.68 -7.16
N GLU A 166 -3.92 0.67 -5.94
CA GLU A 166 -2.89 -0.30 -5.53
C GLU A 166 -3.41 -1.74 -5.59
N ALA A 167 -4.67 -1.96 -5.17
CA ALA A 167 -5.31 -3.26 -5.25
C ALA A 167 -5.52 -3.75 -6.69
N ILE A 168 -5.85 -2.84 -7.61
CA ILE A 168 -5.93 -3.14 -9.05
C ILE A 168 -4.56 -3.62 -9.56
N ALA A 169 -3.47 -2.92 -9.25
CA ALA A 169 -2.14 -3.31 -9.72
C ALA A 169 -1.69 -4.65 -9.12
N ALA A 170 -1.82 -4.81 -7.81
CA ALA A 170 -1.40 -6.02 -7.10
C ALA A 170 -2.19 -7.27 -7.55
N SER A 171 -3.50 -7.16 -7.69
CA SER A 171 -4.36 -8.27 -8.15
C SER A 171 -3.97 -8.76 -9.54
N TRP A 172 -3.65 -7.84 -10.46
CA TRP A 172 -3.19 -8.23 -11.79
C TRP A 172 -1.81 -8.91 -11.78
N ARG A 173 -0.87 -8.41 -10.96
CA ARG A 173 0.44 -9.06 -10.77
C ARG A 173 0.29 -10.46 -10.18
N LEU A 174 -0.53 -10.63 -9.15
CA LEU A 174 -0.81 -11.93 -8.54
C LEU A 174 -1.45 -12.90 -9.53
N PHE A 175 -2.45 -12.46 -10.29
CA PHE A 175 -3.04 -13.27 -11.35
C PHE A 175 -1.99 -13.71 -12.37
N THR A 176 -1.16 -12.78 -12.84
CA THR A 176 -0.09 -13.08 -13.80
C THR A 176 0.92 -14.08 -13.25
N LYS A 177 1.32 -13.93 -11.98
CA LYS A 177 2.34 -14.77 -11.36
C LYS A 177 1.83 -16.17 -11.04
N THR A 178 0.56 -16.32 -10.68
CA THR A 178 0.00 -17.57 -10.14
C THR A 178 -0.95 -18.31 -11.08
N GLY A 179 -1.58 -17.59 -12.02
CA GLY A 179 -2.70 -18.10 -12.81
C GLY A 179 -4.01 -18.27 -12.03
N ASP A 180 -4.06 -17.91 -10.74
CA ASP A 180 -5.26 -18.05 -9.91
C ASP A 180 -6.33 -17.03 -10.33
N VAL A 181 -7.44 -17.55 -10.85
CA VAL A 181 -8.53 -16.75 -11.42
C VAL A 181 -9.22 -15.83 -10.42
N ARG A 182 -9.10 -16.09 -9.10
CA ARG A 182 -9.66 -15.23 -8.04
C ARG A 182 -9.06 -13.82 -8.10
N TYR A 183 -7.75 -13.70 -8.32
CA TYR A 183 -7.09 -12.40 -8.43
C TYR A 183 -7.56 -11.62 -9.66
N ARG A 184 -7.86 -12.29 -10.77
CA ARG A 184 -8.47 -11.63 -11.94
C ARG A 184 -9.90 -11.18 -11.67
N GLN A 185 -10.66 -11.94 -10.89
CA GLN A 185 -12.01 -11.55 -10.49
C GLN A 185 -11.97 -10.31 -9.59
N ASP A 186 -11.02 -10.26 -8.65
CA ASP A 186 -10.78 -9.07 -7.84
C ASP A 186 -10.39 -7.86 -8.69
N TYR A 187 -9.44 -8.02 -9.62
CA TYR A 187 -9.06 -6.97 -10.56
C TYR A 187 -10.27 -6.35 -11.26
N ASN A 188 -11.16 -7.18 -11.81
CA ASN A 188 -12.36 -6.72 -12.49
C ASN A 188 -13.31 -6.02 -11.51
N ARG A 189 -13.56 -6.61 -10.33
CA ARG A 189 -14.44 -6.06 -9.30
C ARG A 189 -13.96 -4.71 -8.79
N LEU A 190 -12.66 -4.55 -8.59
CA LEU A 190 -12.03 -3.30 -8.14
C LEU A 190 -12.15 -2.21 -9.21
N TRP A 191 -11.92 -2.55 -10.49
CA TRP A 191 -12.14 -1.62 -11.60
C TRP A 191 -13.60 -1.23 -11.73
N ASP A 192 -14.53 -2.19 -11.73
CA ASP A 192 -15.97 -1.93 -11.84
C ASP A 192 -16.43 -0.96 -10.75
N TRP A 193 -16.05 -1.22 -9.49
CA TRP A 193 -16.39 -0.34 -8.38
C TRP A 193 -15.77 1.04 -8.55
N SER A 194 -14.47 1.12 -8.82
CA SER A 194 -13.76 2.38 -8.96
C SER A 194 -14.28 3.23 -10.12
N TRP A 195 -14.66 2.58 -11.23
CA TRP A 195 -15.24 3.22 -12.40
C TRP A 195 -16.53 3.96 -12.07
N TRP A 196 -17.38 3.38 -11.21
CA TRP A 196 -18.65 3.99 -10.84
C TRP A 196 -18.53 5.05 -9.75
N TYR A 197 -17.64 4.86 -8.77
CA TYR A 197 -17.63 5.70 -7.56
C TYR A 197 -16.45 6.67 -7.47
N LEU A 198 -15.32 6.38 -8.11
CA LEU A 198 -14.11 7.20 -8.00
C LEU A 198 -13.75 7.94 -9.28
N VAL A 199 -14.01 7.38 -10.46
CA VAL A 199 -13.65 8.04 -11.73
C VAL A 199 -14.64 9.17 -12.03
N ASP A 200 -14.13 10.39 -12.15
CA ASP A 200 -14.92 11.52 -12.62
C ASP A 200 -15.03 11.48 -14.15
N HIS A 201 -16.15 11.00 -14.66
CA HIS A 201 -16.40 10.92 -16.11
C HIS A 201 -16.67 12.27 -16.77
N GLN A 202 -16.96 13.31 -15.99
CA GLN A 202 -17.21 14.65 -16.51
C GLN A 202 -15.91 15.43 -16.73
N HIS A 203 -14.97 15.31 -15.79
CA HIS A 203 -13.75 16.13 -15.78
C HIS A 203 -12.44 15.32 -15.81
N GLY A 204 -12.50 14.00 -15.78
CA GLY A 204 -11.34 13.13 -15.69
C GLY A 204 -10.69 13.09 -14.30
N ALA A 205 -9.67 12.25 -14.16
CA ALA A 205 -9.01 11.90 -12.88
C ALA A 205 -9.98 11.23 -11.87
N TRP A 206 -9.44 10.88 -10.70
CA TRP A 206 -10.21 10.20 -9.66
C TRP A 206 -10.54 11.13 -8.51
N TYR A 207 -11.68 10.90 -7.86
CA TYR A 207 -12.08 11.50 -6.61
C TYR A 207 -11.17 11.00 -5.48
N ARG A 208 -10.64 11.87 -4.60
CA ARG A 208 -9.70 11.44 -3.55
C ARG A 208 -10.33 10.44 -2.58
N ILE A 209 -11.50 10.79 -2.08
CA ILE A 209 -12.21 10.07 -1.03
C ILE A 209 -13.71 10.15 -1.29
N VAL A 210 -14.38 9.02 -1.10
CA VAL A 210 -15.84 8.93 -1.05
C VAL A 210 -16.26 8.27 0.26
N SER A 211 -17.51 8.50 0.67
CA SER A 211 -18.12 7.86 1.82
C SER A 211 -18.14 6.35 1.65
N ARG A 212 -18.47 5.64 2.72
CA ARG A 212 -18.65 4.18 2.68
C ARG A 212 -19.61 3.74 1.55
N GLU A 213 -20.67 4.51 1.32
CA GLU A 213 -21.72 4.29 0.31
C GLU A 213 -21.35 4.82 -1.08
N GLY A 214 -20.21 5.50 -1.23
CA GLY A 214 -19.73 6.04 -2.51
C GLY A 214 -20.11 7.49 -2.79
N ALA A 215 -20.58 8.24 -1.80
CA ALA A 215 -20.85 9.68 -1.96
C ALA A 215 -19.55 10.49 -1.86
N TRP A 216 -19.29 11.38 -2.81
CA TRP A 216 -18.17 12.32 -2.75
C TRP A 216 -18.21 13.18 -1.48
N LEU A 217 -17.07 13.32 -0.79
CA LEU A 217 -17.00 13.98 0.52
C LEU A 217 -16.36 15.37 0.53
N GLU A 218 -15.47 15.69 -0.41
CA GLU A 218 -14.58 16.85 -0.27
C GLU A 218 -14.76 17.91 -1.36
N PRO A 219 -14.68 19.22 -1.05
CA PRO A 219 -14.86 20.24 -2.08
C PRO A 219 -13.80 20.22 -3.19
N TYR A 220 -12.65 19.57 -2.99
CA TYR A 220 -11.53 19.56 -3.92
C TYR A 220 -11.15 18.13 -4.33
N LYS A 221 -11.07 17.87 -5.64
CA LYS A 221 -10.67 16.56 -6.19
C LYS A 221 -9.24 16.14 -5.81
N SER A 222 -8.33 17.13 -5.76
CA SER A 222 -6.89 16.94 -5.61
C SER A 222 -6.30 18.00 -4.68
N PRO A 223 -6.49 17.87 -3.35
CA PRO A 223 -5.72 18.64 -2.38
C PRO A 223 -4.22 18.28 -2.45
N ALA A 224 -3.37 19.04 -1.75
CA ALA A 224 -1.94 18.78 -1.70
C ALA A 224 -1.65 17.32 -1.33
N GLY A 225 -0.72 16.70 -2.06
CA GLY A 225 -0.39 15.27 -1.96
C GLY A 225 -1.00 14.40 -3.06
N LYS A 226 -2.19 14.76 -3.60
CA LYS A 226 -2.82 13.99 -4.69
C LYS A 226 -2.52 14.59 -6.06
N VAL A 227 -1.78 13.84 -6.87
CA VAL A 227 -1.50 14.15 -8.29
C VAL A 227 -1.86 12.98 -9.22
N ASP A 228 -2.75 12.09 -8.77
CA ASP A 228 -3.15 10.87 -9.47
C ASP A 228 -1.97 9.94 -9.82
N TYR A 229 -0.87 10.03 -9.06
CA TYR A 229 0.30 9.17 -9.27
C TYR A 229 -0.05 7.69 -9.02
N HIS A 230 -0.81 7.37 -7.97
CA HIS A 230 -1.25 6.01 -7.70
C HIS A 230 -2.13 5.44 -8.82
N THR A 231 -3.09 6.21 -9.33
CA THR A 231 -4.04 5.72 -10.34
C THR A 231 -3.39 5.55 -11.71
N MET A 232 -2.58 6.51 -12.14
CA MET A 232 -1.81 6.37 -13.38
C MET A 232 -0.68 5.34 -13.24
N GLY A 233 0.00 5.31 -12.10
CA GLY A 233 1.06 4.35 -11.77
C GLY A 233 0.54 2.92 -11.78
N ALA A 234 -0.61 2.65 -11.17
CA ALA A 234 -1.27 1.35 -11.22
C ALA A 234 -1.62 0.93 -12.66
N CYS A 235 -2.14 1.85 -13.49
CA CYS A 235 -2.38 1.56 -14.90
C CYS A 235 -1.09 1.20 -15.66
N TRP A 236 -0.01 1.94 -15.43
CA TRP A 236 1.29 1.68 -16.07
C TRP A 236 1.90 0.36 -15.61
N ASP A 237 1.80 0.04 -14.32
CA ASP A 237 2.25 -1.21 -13.74
C ASP A 237 1.56 -2.41 -14.42
N VAL A 238 0.23 -2.37 -14.52
CA VAL A 238 -0.57 -3.40 -15.21
C VAL A 238 -0.17 -3.52 -16.68
N LEU A 239 -0.03 -2.40 -17.39
CA LEU A 239 0.36 -2.37 -18.80
C LEU A 239 1.76 -2.95 -19.03
N GLN A 240 2.71 -2.71 -18.11
CA GLN A 240 4.06 -3.26 -18.17
C GLN A 240 4.03 -4.79 -18.05
N VAL A 241 3.27 -5.32 -17.08
CA VAL A 241 3.11 -6.76 -16.87
C VAL A 241 2.42 -7.43 -18.07
N MET A 242 1.39 -6.81 -18.64
CA MET A 242 0.70 -7.33 -19.84
C MET A 242 1.61 -7.41 -21.07
N LYS A 243 2.53 -6.44 -21.25
CA LYS A 243 3.46 -6.43 -22.39
C LYS A 243 4.46 -7.59 -22.34
N GLN A 244 4.86 -8.03 -21.15
CA GLN A 244 5.82 -9.13 -20.97
C GLN A 244 5.23 -10.51 -21.32
N GLN A 245 3.91 -10.62 -21.47
CA GLN A 245 3.21 -11.86 -21.83
C GLN A 245 2.99 -12.04 -23.34
N ARG A 246 3.32 -11.03 -24.16
CA ARG A 246 3.20 -11.09 -25.63
C ARG A 246 4.53 -11.49 -26.26
#